data_AF-A0A9D6GGD9-F1
#
_entry.id   AF-A0A9D6GGD9-F1
#
_cell.length_a   1.000
_cell.length_b   1.000
_cell.length_c   1.000
_cell.angle_alpha   90.00
_cell.angle_beta   90.00
_cell.angle_gamma   90.00
#
_symmetry.space_group_name_H-M   'P 1'
#
loop_
_entity.id
_entity.type
_entity.pdbx_description
1 polymer ?
#
loop_
_entity_poly.entity_id
_entity_poly.type
_entity_poly.pdbx_seq_one_letter_code
_entity_poly.pdbx_strand_id
1 'polypeptide(L)'
;SSSAQLRGWTWGTSDVRTNTIVLPERSRDVKGAFAAPFSPGIYTLIYGYTDEGTGKSTVLSAPIIYIPLWSIATVVLLLLAALWLRQRYLGRPSKSAR
;
A
#
# COMPACT_ATOMS: atom_id res chain seq x y z
N SER A 1 -26.10 -4.27 0.50
CA SER A 1 -24.98 -3.82 -0.37
C SER A 1 -23.69 -3.69 0.41
N SER A 2 -22.53 -4.01 -0.19
CA SER A 2 -21.21 -3.78 0.41
C SER A 2 -20.29 -2.96 -0.48
N SER A 3 -19.43 -2.15 0.12
CA SER A 3 -18.44 -1.32 -0.56
C SER A 3 -17.07 -1.50 0.08
N ALA A 4 -16.01 -1.41 -0.72
CA ALA A 4 -14.64 -1.48 -0.23
C ALA A 4 -13.70 -0.62 -1.07
N GLN A 5 -12.80 0.09 -0.39
CA GLN A 5 -11.85 1.02 -0.96
C GLN A 5 -10.50 0.90 -0.26
N LEU A 6 -9.41 0.85 -1.02
CA LEU A 6 -8.06 0.93 -0.47
C LEU A 6 -7.54 2.37 -0.65
N ARG A 7 -7.06 3.00 0.43
CA ARG A 7 -6.58 4.39 0.43
C ARG A 7 -5.21 4.50 1.09
N GLY A 8 -4.23 5.00 0.36
CA GLY A 8 -2.92 5.41 0.86
C GLY A 8 -2.74 6.93 0.80
N TRP A 9 -1.53 7.39 1.09
CA TRP A 9 -1.20 8.83 1.10
C TRP A 9 -1.30 9.48 -0.28
N THR A 10 -0.77 8.83 -1.33
CA THR A 10 -0.76 9.34 -2.71
C THR A 10 -1.63 8.54 -3.68
N TRP A 11 -2.31 7.50 -3.19
CA TRP A 11 -2.97 6.51 -4.04
C TRP A 11 -4.27 6.04 -3.41
N GLY A 12 -5.27 5.74 -4.23
CA GLY A 12 -6.52 5.15 -3.76
C GLY A 12 -7.25 4.45 -4.89
N THR A 13 -8.02 3.42 -4.56
CA THR A 13 -8.92 2.78 -5.51
C THR A 13 -10.26 3.49 -5.57
N SER A 14 -10.98 3.32 -6.68
CA SER A 14 -12.42 3.57 -6.70
C SER A 14 -13.15 2.56 -5.83
N ASP A 15 -14.34 2.93 -5.38
CA ASP A 15 -15.19 2.11 -4.53
C ASP A 15 -15.57 0.81 -5.27
N VAL A 16 -15.09 -0.33 -4.80
CA VAL A 16 -15.44 -1.64 -5.35
C VAL A 16 -16.77 -2.03 -4.74
N ARG A 17 -17.86 -1.77 -5.46
CA ARG A 17 -19.20 -2.23 -5.07
C ARG A 17 -19.34 -3.70 -5.40
N THR A 18 -19.45 -4.53 -4.37
CA THR A 18 -19.80 -5.93 -4.51
C THR A 18 -21.21 -6.13 -3.94
N ASN A 19 -22.12 -6.68 -4.74
CA ASN A 19 -23.43 -7.10 -4.28
C ASN A 19 -23.31 -8.48 -3.62
N THR A 20 -22.86 -8.49 -2.38
CA THR A 20 -22.85 -9.70 -1.56
C THR A 20 -23.89 -9.55 -0.45
N ILE A 21 -24.78 -10.53 -0.29
CA ILE A 21 -25.78 -10.56 0.78
C ILE A 21 -25.06 -10.66 2.12
N VAL A 22 -25.46 -9.80 3.06
CA VAL A 22 -24.75 -9.54 4.30
C VAL A 22 -25.50 -10.19 5.47
N LEU A 23 -25.17 -11.43 5.85
CA LEU A 23 -25.70 -12.07 7.08
C LEU A 23 -24.86 -11.71 8.33
N PRO A 24 -25.45 -11.17 9.40
CA PRO A 24 -24.74 -10.89 10.66
C PRO A 24 -24.15 -12.18 11.27
N GLU A 25 -23.06 -12.04 12.03
CA GLU A 25 -22.39 -13.11 12.83
C GLU A 25 -21.56 -14.19 12.11
N ARG A 26 -21.35 -14.12 10.79
CA ARG A 26 -20.35 -14.96 10.12
C ARG A 26 -19.10 -14.19 9.71
N SER A 27 -17.93 -14.79 9.95
CA SER A 27 -16.64 -14.37 9.36
C SER A 27 -16.79 -14.29 7.85
N ARG A 28 -16.59 -13.10 7.27
CA ARG A 28 -16.78 -12.87 5.83
C ARG A 28 -15.46 -12.58 5.15
N ASP A 29 -15.16 -13.37 4.13
CA ASP A 29 -14.16 -13.01 3.14
C ASP A 29 -14.78 -12.01 2.15
N VAL A 30 -14.33 -10.76 2.22
CA VAL A 30 -14.56 -9.80 1.14
C VAL A 30 -13.53 -10.08 0.05
N LYS A 31 -13.88 -10.95 -0.91
CA LYS A 31 -13.07 -11.21 -2.11
C LYS A 31 -13.20 -10.05 -3.09
N GLY A 32 -12.53 -8.94 -2.79
CA GLY A 32 -12.34 -7.83 -3.71
C GLY A 32 -10.94 -7.89 -4.32
N ALA A 33 -10.83 -7.92 -5.65
CA ALA A 33 -9.55 -7.71 -6.32
C ALA A 33 -9.27 -6.22 -6.40
N PHE A 34 -8.39 -5.72 -5.53
CA PHE A 34 -7.88 -4.35 -5.65
C PHE A 34 -6.66 -4.37 -6.57
N ALA A 35 -6.54 -3.37 -7.45
CA ALA A 35 -5.29 -3.14 -8.16
C ALA A 35 -4.18 -2.91 -7.12
N ALA A 36 -3.05 -3.60 -7.25
CA ALA A 36 -1.94 -3.40 -6.33
C ALA A 36 -1.42 -1.96 -6.44
N PRO A 37 -1.16 -1.27 -5.32
CA PRO A 37 -0.61 0.08 -5.36
C PRO A 37 0.80 0.09 -5.94
N PHE A 38 1.15 1.15 -6.66
CA PHE A 38 2.46 1.24 -7.31
C PHE A 38 3.60 1.44 -6.30
N SER A 39 3.39 2.15 -5.20
CA SER A 39 4.44 2.46 -4.22
C SER A 39 4.40 1.56 -2.99
N PRO A 40 5.54 1.14 -2.41
CA PRO A 40 5.57 0.58 -1.06
C PRO A 40 5.03 1.59 -0.05
N GLY A 41 4.29 1.14 0.96
CA GLY A 41 3.75 2.03 1.98
C GLY A 41 2.66 1.42 2.85
N ILE A 42 2.09 2.27 3.71
CA ILE A 42 0.95 1.93 4.55
C ILE A 42 -0.32 2.41 3.86
N TYR A 43 -1.30 1.52 3.75
CA TYR A 43 -2.59 1.73 3.14
C TYR A 43 -3.69 1.42 4.15
N THR A 44 -4.83 2.08 4.02
CA THR A 44 -6.02 1.83 4.84
C THR A 44 -7.10 1.24 3.94
N LEU A 45 -7.52 0.02 4.25
CA LEU A 45 -8.70 -0.59 3.67
C LEU A 45 -9.92 -0.06 4.40
N ILE A 46 -10.78 0.66 3.70
CA ILE A 46 -12.07 1.15 4.18
C ILE A 46 -13.12 0.25 3.56
N TYR A 47 -13.96 -0.39 4.37
CA TYR A 47 -15.02 -1.26 3.88
C TYR A 47 -16.31 -1.01 4.65
N GLY A 48 -17.45 -1.14 3.98
CA GLY A 48 -18.75 -0.92 4.57
C GLY A 48 -19.78 -1.92 4.09
N TYR A 49 -20.78 -2.15 4.93
CA TYR A 49 -21.93 -2.97 4.59
C TYR A 49 -23.22 -2.37 5.13
N THR A 50 -24.28 -2.54 4.36
CA THR A 50 -25.66 -2.25 4.77
C THR A 50 -26.35 -3.56 5.12
N ASP A 51 -26.86 -3.66 6.34
CA ASP A 51 -27.70 -4.77 6.79
C ASP A 51 -29.11 -4.61 6.23
N GLU A 52 -29.60 -5.62 5.52
CA GLU A 52 -30.92 -5.60 4.86
C GLU A 52 -32.07 -5.75 5.87
N GLY A 53 -31.83 -6.37 7.04
CA GLY A 53 -32.85 -6.56 8.06
C GLY A 53 -33.08 -5.30 8.92
N THR A 54 -32.03 -4.51 9.15
CA THR A 54 -32.09 -3.32 10.02
C THR A 54 -31.92 -1.99 9.27
N GLY A 55 -31.51 -2.04 8.00
CA GLY A 55 -31.18 -0.85 7.20
C GLY A 55 -29.91 -0.12 7.66
N LYS A 56 -29.20 -0.64 8.69
CA LYS A 56 -28.05 0.03 9.28
C LYS A 56 -26.82 -0.12 8.40
N SER A 57 -26.18 1.00 8.07
CA SER A 57 -24.88 1.02 7.40
C SER A 57 -23.75 1.05 8.41
N THR A 58 -22.80 0.13 8.30
CA THR A 58 -21.59 0.08 9.13
C THR A 58 -20.38 0.30 8.23
N VAL A 59 -19.47 1.18 8.64
CA VAL A 59 -18.19 1.44 7.97
C VAL A 59 -17.05 1.08 8.92
N LEU A 60 -16.09 0.34 8.41
CA LEU A 60 -14.94 -0.19 9.12
C LEU A 60 -13.65 0.16 8.34
N SER A 61 -12.54 0.23 9.05
CA SER A 61 -11.23 0.52 8.47
C SER A 61 -10.14 -0.37 9.05
N ALA A 62 -9.25 -0.89 8.21
CA ALA A 62 -8.13 -1.72 8.62
C ALA A 62 -6.82 -1.27 7.94
N PRO A 63 -5.69 -1.15 8.66
CA PRO A 63 -4.40 -0.81 8.07
C PRO A 63 -3.77 -2.04 7.38
N ILE A 64 -3.06 -1.79 6.28
CA ILE A 64 -2.35 -2.76 5.45
C ILE A 64 -0.96 -2.22 5.13
N ILE A 65 0.06 -3.05 5.29
CA ILE A 65 1.43 -2.72 4.89
C ILE A 65 1.71 -3.42 3.55
N TYR A 66 2.07 -2.64 2.52
CA TYR A 66 2.40 -3.17 1.20
C TYR A 66 3.88 -2.95 0.89
N ILE A 67 4.61 -4.05 0.70
CA ILE A 67 6.04 -4.08 0.35
C ILE A 67 6.22 -5.03 -0.84
N PRO A 68 6.26 -4.51 -2.08
CA PRO A 68 6.47 -5.33 -3.25
C PRO A 68 7.94 -5.78 -3.37
N LEU A 69 8.20 -6.94 -3.96
CA LEU A 69 9.57 -7.51 -4.08
C LEU A 69 10.55 -6.53 -4.73
N TRP A 70 10.11 -5.76 -5.73
CA TRP A 70 10.96 -4.80 -6.43
C TRP A 70 11.47 -3.69 -5.51
N SER A 71 10.76 -3.33 -4.42
CA SER A 71 11.21 -2.26 -3.52
C SER A 71 12.51 -2.60 -2.82
N ILE A 72 12.74 -3.89 -2.54
CA ILE A 72 13.99 -4.39 -1.94
C ILE A 72 15.14 -4.18 -2.94
N ALA A 73 14.94 -4.56 -4.20
CA ALA A 73 15.94 -4.37 -5.25
C ALA A 73 16.32 -2.89 -5.43
N THR A 74 15.33 -1.99 -5.38
CA THR A 74 15.57 -0.54 -5.48
C THR A 74 16.41 -0.02 -4.32
N VAL A 75 16.15 -0.47 -3.09
CA VAL A 75 16.93 -0.08 -1.90
C VAL A 75 18.37 -0.57 -2.03
N VAL A 76 18.59 -1.80 -2.47
CA VAL A 76 19.94 -2.34 -2.70
C VAL A 76 20.68 -1.53 -3.76
N LEU A 77 20.03 -1.19 -4.88
CA LEU A 77 20.61 -0.36 -5.92
C LEU A 77 20.95 1.05 -5.42
N LEU A 78 20.08 1.67 -4.62
CA LEU A 78 20.34 2.98 -4.02
C LEU A 78 21.53 2.94 -3.05
N LEU A 79 21.66 1.88 -2.24
CA LEU A 79 22.81 1.69 -1.37
C LEU A 79 24.11 1.53 -2.16
N LEU A 80 24.11 0.71 -3.20
CA LEU A 80 25.27 0.54 -4.08
C LEU A 80 25.64 1.85 -4.79
N ALA A 81 24.66 2.59 -5.30
CA ALA A 81 24.86 3.89 -5.91
C ALA A 81 25.45 4.90 -4.92
N ALA A 82 24.93 4.94 -3.68
CA ALA A 82 25.44 5.81 -2.62
C ALA A 82 26.88 5.46 -2.21
N LEU A 83 27.20 4.16 -2.11
CA LEU A 83 28.56 3.69 -1.85
C LEU A 83 29.51 4.05 -2.99
N TRP A 84 29.06 3.88 -4.24
CA TRP A 84 29.84 4.22 -5.43
C TRP A 84 30.12 5.73 -5.50
N LEU A 85 29.09 6.56 -5.28
CA LEU A 85 29.24 8.02 -5.17
C LEU A 85 30.23 8.38 -4.08
N ARG A 86 30.10 7.80 -2.89
CA ARG A 86 31.02 8.04 -1.76
C ARG A 86 32.47 7.71 -2.12
N GLN A 87 32.72 6.57 -2.76
CA GLN A 87 34.07 6.21 -3.22
C GLN A 87 34.60 7.20 -4.26
N ARG A 88 33.76 7.65 -5.19
CA ARG A 88 34.14 8.63 -6.22
C ARG A 88 34.47 10.01 -5.65
N TYR A 89 33.77 10.44 -4.60
CA TYR A 89 34.04 11.72 -3.93
C TYR A 89 35.28 11.66 -3.03
N LEU A 90 35.54 10.54 -2.34
CA LEU A 90 36.72 10.37 -1.48
C LEU A 90 37.99 9.98 -2.25
N GLY A 91 37.86 9.41 -3.44
CA GLY A 91 38.97 8.96 -4.29
C GLY A 91 39.61 10.04 -5.17
N ARG A 92 39.32 11.34 -4.97
CA ARG A 92 40.08 12.41 -5.63
C ARG A 92 41.35 12.66 -4.80
N PRO A 93 42.54 12.19 -5.23
CA PRO A 93 43.78 12.61 -4.58
C PRO A 93 43.88 14.13 -4.68
N SER A 94 44.09 14.78 -3.53
CA SER A 94 44.44 16.18 -3.44
C SER A 94 45.71 16.43 -4.25
N LYS A 95 45.57 16.82 -5.51
CA LYS A 95 46.65 17.40 -6.30
C LYS A 95 46.84 18.84 -5.83
N SER A 96 47.67 19.05 -4.82
CA SER A 96 48.43 20.29 -4.56
C SER A 96 49.09 20.20 -3.19
N ALA A 97 50.30 20.64 -2.95
CA ALA A 97 51.21 21.44 -3.77
C ALA A 97 52.65 21.09 -3.37
N ARG A 98 53.55 21.13 -4.34
CA ARG A 98 55.00 21.08 -4.15
C ARG A 98 55.54 22.45 -4.53
#